data_AF-A0A523CD61-F1
#
_entry.id   AF-A0A523CD61-F1
#
_cell.length_a   1.000
_cell.length_b   1.000
_cell.length_c   1.000
_cell.angle_alpha   90.00
_cell.angle_beta   90.00
_cell.angle_gamma   90.00
#
_symmetry.space_group_name_H-M   'P 1'
#
loop_
_entity.id
_entity.type
_entity.pdbx_description
1 polymer ?
#
loop_
_entity_poly.entity_id
_entity_poly.type
_entity_poly.pdbx_seq_one_letter_code
_entity_poly.pdbx_strand_id
1 'polypeptide(L)'
;MELMSKVCKSEEMNFERLAARIFVAGGGVFWIAAVLGMDLGYRDKGVFGAAQTALIPLAIAAGALAIGWFYENLAAAVLLGGTVGTVVWGIASGWEGGVWWVMTGVLIGPMAIAALLFFLAARMQRICELRA
;
A
#
# COMPACT_ATOMS: atom_id res chain seq x y z
N MET A 1 30.46 -14.83 -17.08
CA MET A 1 29.45 -13.78 -17.37
C MET A 1 28.03 -14.35 -17.57
N GLU A 2 27.85 -15.58 -18.04
CA GLU A 2 26.51 -16.23 -18.16
C GLU A 2 25.84 -16.58 -16.81
N LEU A 3 26.60 -16.84 -15.75
CA LEU A 3 26.04 -17.03 -14.40
C LEU A 3 25.51 -15.71 -13.80
N MET A 4 25.95 -14.55 -14.29
CA MET A 4 25.59 -13.23 -13.74
C MET A 4 24.44 -12.55 -14.51
N SER A 5 24.21 -12.89 -15.77
CA SER A 5 22.96 -12.56 -16.48
C SER A 5 21.76 -13.36 -15.99
N LYS A 6 21.98 -14.50 -15.30
CA LYS A 6 20.93 -15.28 -14.63
C LYS A 6 20.35 -14.62 -13.36
N VAL A 7 21.05 -13.65 -12.77
CA VAL A 7 20.67 -13.07 -11.45
C VAL A 7 19.82 -11.81 -11.59
N CYS A 8 20.09 -10.96 -12.58
CA CYS A 8 19.27 -9.77 -12.84
C CYS A 8 18.04 -10.16 -13.68
N LYS A 9 16.93 -10.46 -13.00
CA LYS A 9 15.66 -10.83 -13.64
C LYS A 9 14.74 -9.61 -13.75
N SER A 10 14.92 -8.83 -14.81
CA SER A 10 14.17 -7.59 -15.05
C SER A 10 12.65 -7.79 -15.15
N GLU A 11 12.20 -8.94 -15.66
CA GLU A 11 10.77 -9.28 -15.73
C GLU A 11 10.15 -9.45 -14.33
N GLU A 12 10.84 -10.15 -13.41
CA GLU A 12 10.38 -10.32 -12.03
C GLU A 12 10.30 -8.97 -11.32
N MET A 13 11.30 -8.10 -11.46
CA MET A 13 11.30 -6.75 -10.90
C MET A 13 10.12 -5.91 -11.42
N ASN A 14 9.83 -5.96 -12.72
CA ASN A 14 8.70 -5.22 -13.30
C ASN A 14 7.35 -5.77 -12.82
N PHE A 15 7.24 -7.09 -12.65
CA PHE A 15 6.06 -7.71 -12.08
C PHE A 15 5.84 -7.28 -10.62
N GLU A 16 6.88 -7.30 -9.79
CA GLU A 16 6.82 -6.86 -8.39
C GLU A 16 6.35 -5.40 -8.27
N ARG A 17 6.89 -4.50 -9.10
CA ARG A 17 6.47 -3.09 -9.17
C ARG A 17 5.01 -2.95 -9.56
N LEU A 18 4.57 -3.65 -10.61
CA LEU A 18 3.20 -3.56 -11.10
C LEU A 18 2.22 -4.10 -10.07
N ALA A 19 2.52 -5.27 -9.48
CA ALA A 19 1.71 -5.87 -8.44
C ALA A 19 1.61 -4.94 -7.21
N ALA A 20 2.73 -4.37 -6.74
CA ALA A 20 2.73 -3.44 -5.61
C ALA A 20 1.84 -2.22 -5.89
N ARG A 21 1.93 -1.63 -7.09
CA ARG A 21 1.09 -0.50 -7.50
C ARG A 21 -0.39 -0.88 -7.57
N ILE A 22 -0.72 -2.07 -8.04
CA ILE A 22 -2.09 -2.58 -8.05
C ILE A 22 -2.64 -2.70 -6.63
N PHE A 23 -1.85 -3.22 -5.68
CA PHE A 23 -2.27 -3.29 -4.27
C PHE A 23 -2.53 -1.90 -3.68
N VAL A 24 -1.64 -0.93 -3.91
CA VAL A 24 -1.82 0.44 -3.42
C VAL A 24 -3.02 1.12 -4.07
N ALA A 25 -3.17 1.02 -5.39
CA ALA A 25 -4.28 1.63 -6.12
C ALA A 25 -5.62 0.98 -5.75
N GLY A 26 -5.69 -0.35 -5.74
CA GLY A 26 -6.87 -1.11 -5.37
C GLY A 26 -7.29 -0.87 -3.91
N GLY A 27 -6.31 -0.86 -2.99
CA GLY A 27 -6.55 -0.51 -1.59
C GLY A 27 -7.05 0.93 -1.44
N GLY A 28 -6.46 1.89 -2.17
CA GLY A 28 -6.91 3.28 -2.19
C GLY A 28 -8.36 3.43 -2.63
N VAL A 29 -8.73 2.80 -3.75
CA VAL A 29 -10.11 2.80 -4.26
C VAL A 29 -11.08 2.18 -3.24
N PHE A 30 -10.69 1.04 -2.65
CA PHE A 30 -11.48 0.38 -1.62
C PHE A 30 -11.74 1.32 -0.43
N TRP A 31 -10.72 1.99 0.09
CA TRP A 31 -10.85 2.86 1.26
C TRP A 31 -11.62 4.15 0.97
N ILE A 32 -11.51 4.70 -0.24
CA ILE A 32 -12.37 5.81 -0.69
C ILE A 32 -13.84 5.38 -0.67
N ALA A 33 -14.15 4.22 -1.26
CA ALA A 33 -15.52 3.69 -1.28
C ALA A 33 -16.03 3.36 0.13
N ALA A 34 -15.18 2.81 0.99
CA ALA A 34 -15.52 2.49 2.39
C ALA A 34 -15.85 3.77 3.19
N VAL A 35 -15.06 4.84 3.05
CA VAL A 35 -15.33 6.11 3.73
C VAL A 35 -16.63 6.75 3.22
N LEU A 36 -16.85 6.75 1.91
CA LEU A 36 -18.10 7.24 1.32
C LEU A 36 -19.32 6.44 1.83
N GLY A 37 -19.22 5.12 1.85
CA GLY A 37 -20.29 4.24 2.34
C GLY A 37 -20.57 4.45 3.83
N MET A 38 -19.53 4.67 4.64
CA MET A 38 -19.66 4.99 6.07
C MET A 38 -20.40 6.32 6.27
N ASP A 39 -19.98 7.38 5.59
CA ASP A 39 -20.50 8.73 5.82
C ASP A 39 -21.91 8.94 5.26
N LEU A 40 -22.21 8.35 4.10
CA LEU A 40 -23.54 8.42 3.47
C LEU A 40 -24.53 7.42 4.09
N GLY A 41 -24.06 6.25 4.53
CA GLY A 41 -24.92 5.17 5.00
C GLY A 41 -25.18 5.17 6.50
N TYR A 42 -24.24 5.68 7.31
CA TYR A 42 -24.31 5.56 8.77
C TYR A 42 -24.18 6.88 9.53
N ARG A 43 -23.62 7.94 8.91
CA ARG A 43 -23.38 9.22 9.59
C ARG A 43 -24.25 10.37 9.05
N ASP A 44 -25.21 10.05 8.18
CA ASP A 44 -26.16 10.98 7.56
C ASP A 44 -25.50 12.27 7.03
N LYS A 45 -24.26 12.18 6.55
CA LYS A 45 -23.59 13.34 5.97
C LYS A 45 -24.13 13.59 4.56
N GLY A 46 -24.29 14.87 4.21
CA GLY A 46 -24.53 15.25 2.82
C GLY A 46 -23.38 14.81 1.90
N VAL A 47 -23.70 14.61 0.62
CA VAL A 47 -22.75 14.11 -0.41
C VAL A 47 -21.44 14.88 -0.44
N PHE A 48 -21.50 16.21 -0.32
CA PHE A 48 -20.31 17.05 -0.32
C PHE A 48 -19.45 16.85 0.95
N GLY A 49 -20.08 16.66 2.11
CA GLY A 49 -19.36 16.39 3.36
C GLY A 49 -18.68 15.01 3.35
N ALA A 50 -19.35 14.00 2.78
CA ALA A 50 -18.76 12.66 2.59
C ALA A 50 -17.63 12.67 1.55
N ALA A 51 -17.74 13.48 0.49
CA ALA A 51 -16.66 13.65 -0.48
C ALA A 51 -15.41 14.26 0.18
N GLN A 52 -15.57 15.26 1.05
CA GLN A 52 -14.46 15.89 1.75
C GLN A 52 -13.69 14.91 2.67
N THR A 53 -14.37 14.01 3.36
CA THR A 53 -13.70 12.99 4.19
C THR A 53 -13.01 11.94 3.34
N ALA A 54 -13.60 11.56 2.21
CA ALA A 54 -13.01 10.63 1.25
C ALA A 54 -11.75 11.18 0.55
N LEU A 55 -11.51 12.49 0.58
CA LEU A 55 -10.25 13.08 0.10
C LEU A 55 -9.03 12.61 0.91
N ILE A 56 -9.21 12.23 2.18
CA ILE A 56 -8.12 11.76 3.03
C ILE A 56 -7.53 10.45 2.50
N PRO A 57 -8.29 9.34 2.38
CA PRO A 57 -7.74 8.10 1.81
C PRO A 57 -7.28 8.29 0.37
N LEU A 58 -7.93 9.15 -0.42
CA LEU A 58 -7.48 9.50 -1.77
C LEU A 58 -6.08 10.13 -1.76
N ALA A 59 -5.85 11.14 -0.92
CA ALA A 59 -4.57 11.83 -0.83
C ALA A 59 -3.45 10.90 -0.34
N ILE A 60 -3.75 10.04 0.64
CA ILE A 60 -2.80 9.03 1.14
C ILE A 60 -2.44 8.03 0.04
N ALA A 61 -3.43 7.49 -0.67
CA ALA A 61 -3.21 6.53 -1.75
C ALA A 61 -2.44 7.15 -2.92
N ALA A 62 -2.81 8.37 -3.32
CA ALA A 62 -2.10 9.11 -4.37
C ALA A 62 -0.65 9.42 -3.97
N GLY A 63 -0.42 9.82 -2.73
CA GLY A 63 0.92 10.04 -2.18
C GLY A 63 1.76 8.76 -2.19
N ALA A 64 1.21 7.65 -1.72
CA ALA A 64 1.92 6.37 -1.70
C ALA A 64 2.24 5.85 -3.12
N LEU A 65 1.31 6.04 -4.07
CA LEU A 65 1.55 5.72 -5.49
C LEU A 65 2.63 6.60 -6.12
N ALA A 66 2.60 7.90 -5.86
CA ALA A 66 3.62 8.82 -6.36
C ALA A 66 5.01 8.44 -5.84
N ILE A 67 5.12 8.13 -4.54
CA ILE A 67 6.38 7.64 -3.95
C ILE A 67 6.78 6.31 -4.58
N GLY A 68 5.86 5.36 -4.73
CA GLY A 68 6.11 4.05 -5.36
C GLY A 68 6.48 4.10 -6.84
N TRP A 69 6.34 5.24 -7.50
CA TRP A 69 6.78 5.42 -8.88
C TRP A 69 8.26 5.72 -9.01
N PHE A 70 8.82 6.47 -8.03
CA PHE A 70 10.18 7.02 -8.11
C PHE A 70 11.12 6.47 -7.02
N TYR A 71 10.59 6.09 -5.86
CA TYR A 71 11.37 5.76 -4.67
C TYR A 71 10.84 4.49 -3.98
N GLU A 72 11.23 3.31 -4.49
CA GLU A 72 10.68 2.03 -4.01
C GLU A 72 11.06 1.72 -2.56
N ASN A 73 12.31 2.01 -2.16
CA ASN A 73 12.73 1.86 -0.76
C ASN A 73 11.93 2.76 0.18
N LEU A 74 11.63 3.99 -0.24
CA LEU A 74 10.82 4.91 0.54
C LEU A 74 9.36 4.43 0.60
N ALA A 75 8.80 3.97 -0.53
CA ALA A 75 7.46 3.40 -0.58
C ALA A 75 7.34 2.19 0.35
N ALA A 76 8.33 1.28 0.33
CA ALA A 76 8.38 0.13 1.22
C ALA A 76 8.39 0.57 2.68
N ALA A 77 9.24 1.53 3.06
CA ALA A 77 9.32 2.03 4.43
C ALA A 77 8.01 2.71 4.88
N VAL A 78 7.41 3.54 4.02
CA VAL A 78 6.15 4.23 4.31
C VAL A 78 4.99 3.24 4.48
N LEU A 79 4.87 2.26 3.57
CA LEU A 79 3.82 1.26 3.65
C LEU A 79 3.99 0.34 4.86
N LEU A 80 5.22 -0.11 5.14
CA LEU A 80 5.52 -0.90 6.34
C LEU A 80 5.26 -0.10 7.62
N GLY A 81 5.65 1.18 7.64
CA GLY A 81 5.37 2.09 8.74
C GLY A 81 3.87 2.28 8.95
N GLY A 82 3.09 2.39 7.87
CA GLY A 82 1.63 2.43 7.93
C GLY A 82 1.02 1.13 8.43
N THR A 83 1.57 -0.03 8.07
CA THR A 83 1.15 -1.34 8.61
C THR A 83 1.35 -1.38 10.13
N VAL A 84 2.54 -1.02 10.61
CA VAL A 84 2.85 -0.97 12.04
C VAL A 84 1.96 0.04 12.76
N GLY A 85 1.81 1.24 12.19
CA GLY A 85 0.95 2.30 12.73
C GLY A 85 -0.50 1.84 12.87
N THR A 86 -1.02 1.09 11.88
CA THR A 86 -2.37 0.53 11.92
C THR A 86 -2.52 -0.51 13.04
N VAL A 87 -1.53 -1.38 13.22
CA VAL A 87 -1.53 -2.36 14.32
C VAL A 87 -1.52 -1.65 15.68
N VAL A 88 -0.65 -0.66 15.86
CA VAL A 88 -0.58 0.13 17.10
C VAL A 88 -1.91 0.85 17.35
N TRP A 89 -2.50 1.45 16.31
CA TRP A 89 -3.80 2.11 16.40
C TRP A 89 -4.92 1.12 16.76
N GLY A 90 -4.93 -0.07 16.18
CA GLY A 90 -5.91 -1.11 16.49
C GLY A 90 -5.81 -1.61 17.93
N ILE A 91 -4.60 -1.77 18.45
CA ILE A 91 -4.36 -2.11 19.86
C ILE A 91 -4.86 -0.98 20.77
N ALA A 92 -4.46 0.26 20.49
CA ALA A 92 -4.86 1.43 21.29
C ALA A 92 -6.37 1.69 21.29
N SER A 93 -7.04 1.35 20.18
CA SER A 93 -8.49 1.50 20.02
C SER A 93 -9.29 0.31 20.55
N GLY A 94 -8.63 -0.75 21.04
CA GLY A 94 -9.30 -1.94 21.58
C GLY A 94 -10.11 -2.71 20.53
N TRP A 95 -9.59 -2.89 19.32
CA TRP A 95 -10.29 -3.62 18.26
C TRP A 95 -10.69 -5.03 18.69
N GLU A 96 -11.95 -5.37 18.43
CA GLU A 96 -12.48 -6.70 18.62
C GLU A 96 -11.90 -7.68 17.58
N GLY A 97 -11.93 -8.98 17.88
CA GLY A 97 -11.36 -10.02 17.00
C GLY A 97 -11.90 -9.98 15.57
N GLY A 98 -13.19 -9.66 15.37
CA GLY A 98 -13.78 -9.50 14.04
C GLY A 98 -13.19 -8.33 13.25
N VAL A 99 -12.95 -7.20 13.92
CA VAL A 99 -12.33 -6.02 13.31
C VAL A 99 -10.90 -6.33 12.89
N TRP A 100 -10.15 -7.07 13.71
CA TRP A 100 -8.80 -7.52 13.36
C TRP A 100 -8.76 -8.34 12.08
N TRP A 101 -9.68 -9.29 11.89
CA TRP A 101 -9.75 -10.09 10.68
C TRP A 101 -10.03 -9.24 9.44
N VAL A 102 -11.01 -8.34 9.52
CA VAL A 102 -11.37 -7.44 8.41
C VAL A 102 -10.19 -6.53 8.08
N MET A 103 -9.62 -5.84 9.07
CA MET A 103 -8.52 -4.90 8.88
C MET A 103 -7.24 -5.59 8.41
N THR A 104 -7.02 -6.85 8.78
CA THR A 104 -5.92 -7.65 8.25
C THR A 104 -6.09 -7.89 6.76
N GLY A 105 -7.30 -8.24 6.30
CA GLY A 105 -7.58 -8.50 4.89
C GLY A 105 -7.55 -7.26 4.00
N VAL A 106 -8.05 -6.12 4.49
CA VAL A 106 -8.30 -4.94 3.63
C VAL A 106 -7.33 -3.77 3.84
N LEU A 107 -6.47 -3.84 4.85
CA LEU A 107 -5.52 -2.76 5.16
C LEU A 107 -4.11 -3.29 5.45
N ILE A 108 -3.94 -4.04 6.54
CA ILE A 108 -2.62 -4.48 7.03
C ILE A 108 -1.95 -5.41 6.01
N GLY A 109 -2.66 -6.45 5.56
CA GLY A 109 -2.14 -7.43 4.61
C GLY A 109 -1.73 -6.81 3.28
N PRO A 110 -2.63 -6.11 2.56
CA PRO A 110 -2.29 -5.42 1.32
C PRO A 110 -1.11 -4.44 1.45
N MET A 111 -1.04 -3.65 2.54
CA MET A 111 0.06 -2.73 2.77
C MET A 111 1.38 -3.45 3.04
N ALA A 112 1.37 -4.51 3.86
CA ALA A 112 2.56 -5.32 4.13
C ALA A 112 3.07 -6.02 2.87
N ILE A 113 2.17 -6.60 2.07
CA ILE A 113 2.53 -7.26 0.81
C ILE A 113 3.10 -6.23 -0.18
N ALA A 114 2.45 -5.09 -0.36
CA ALA A 114 2.96 -4.02 -1.22
C ALA A 114 4.33 -3.50 -0.75
N ALA A 115 4.53 -3.34 0.56
CA ALA A 115 5.83 -2.96 1.12
C ALA A 115 6.93 -3.97 0.80
N LEU A 116 6.63 -5.27 0.95
CA LEU A 116 7.57 -6.34 0.61
C LEU A 116 7.90 -6.35 -0.88
N LEU A 117 6.90 -6.20 -1.75
CA LEU A 117 7.11 -6.16 -3.20
C LEU A 117 7.96 -4.96 -3.63
N PHE A 118 7.72 -3.77 -3.09
CA PHE A 118 8.58 -2.61 -3.34
C PHE A 118 10.01 -2.82 -2.82
N PHE A 119 10.17 -3.46 -1.66
CA PHE A 119 11.49 -3.77 -1.11
C PHE A 119 12.26 -4.77 -1.99
N LEU A 120 11.61 -5.82 -2.48
CA LEU A 120 12.20 -6.80 -3.38
C LEU A 120 12.61 -6.16 -4.71
N ALA A 121 11.73 -5.34 -5.28
CA ALA A 121 12.02 -4.60 -6.52
C ALA A 121 13.23 -3.67 -6.35
N ALA A 122 13.31 -2.95 -5.23
CA ALA A 122 14.44 -2.08 -4.92
C ALA A 122 15.75 -2.85 -4.74
N ARG A 123 15.70 -4.03 -4.10
CA ARG A 123 16.87 -4.90 -3.93
C ARG A 123 17.36 -5.43 -5.28
N MET A 124 16.43 -5.84 -6.14
CA MET A 124 16.71 -6.28 -7.51
C MET A 124 17.34 -5.16 -8.35
N GLN A 125 16.80 -3.95 -8.28
CA GLN A 125 17.36 -2.79 -8.97
C GLN A 125 18.82 -2.55 -8.55
N ARG A 126 19.14 -2.56 -7.25
CA ARG A 126 20.52 -2.39 -6.78
C ARG A 126 21.48 -3.46 -7.31
N ILE A 127 21.04 -4.73 -7.35
CA ILE A 127 21.86 -5.82 -7.90
C ILE A 127 22.13 -5.60 -9.39
N CYS A 128 21.13 -5.11 -10.14
CA CYS A 128 21.26 -4.80 -11.56
C CYS A 128 22.10 -3.54 -11.81
N GLU A 129 22.09 -2.54 -10.93
CA GLU A 129 22.88 -1.30 -11.05
C GLU A 129 24.37 -1.49 -10.74
N LEU A 130 24.71 -2.37 -9.79
CA LEU A 130 26.12 -2.75 -9.51
C LEU A 130 26.83 -3.44 -10.70
N ARG A 131 26.09 -3.73 -11.79
CA ARG A 131 26.57 -4.33 -13.04
C ARG A 131 27.08 -3.28 -14.06
N ALA A 132 26.62 -2.03 -13.97
CA ALA A 132 26.86 -0.98 -14.95
C ALA A 132 28.13 -0.18 -14.65
#